data_AF-A0A653ZZ31-F1
#
_entry.id   AF-A0A653ZZ31-F1
#
_cell.length_a   1.000
_cell.length_b   1.000
_cell.length_c   1.000
_cell.angle_alpha   90.00
_cell.angle_beta   90.00
_cell.angle_gamma   90.00
#
_symmetry.space_group_name_H-M   'P 1'
#
loop_
_entity.id
_entity.type
_entity.pdbx_description
1 polymer ?
#
loop_
_entity_poly.entity_id
_entity_poly.type
_entity_poly.pdbx_seq_one_letter_code
_entity_poly.pdbx_strand_id
1 'polypeptide(L)'
;MHGSKGPARGYNHDMHVWSLFLRCAALFLALAAAPHARAAVPMDERQALHLLSRLGYGPAPGEVARVRATGAHAWVDSQLAPPPLPPYLAMRLRELADAHAPPGEAVLLLAIASPRQLEEVLANFWLGWFSAGQAVDADALRDALRPHVFDRYQDLAGQARARGLRLPVGGEHAALRALARHFVDAPPPAMLRTLARVWDASGGDQRAVLRQLLTSRAFLAPAQWNSRRKDDFRFVASAVRASGVWVEYVAPLGEYLRQPMGRGEREAFVERLADGGFSLGRAPPQPQRYASSAPPMRATVTPDASQGMVSQPGPALMEAPTPSAIARAAAEARSVPADPERLRILLRSADFQRY
;
A
#
# COMPACT_ATOMS: atom_id res chain seq x y z
N MET A 1 -81.64 44.78 -34.83
CA MET A 1 -80.96 45.82 -35.64
C MET A 1 -79.66 46.21 -34.94
N HIS A 2 -78.55 45.97 -35.64
CA HIS A 2 -77.23 46.61 -35.59
C HIS A 2 -76.71 47.18 -34.24
N GLY A 3 -75.63 46.57 -33.75
CA GLY A 3 -74.73 47.14 -32.75
C GLY A 3 -73.28 46.79 -33.06
N SER A 4 -72.66 47.56 -33.96
CA SER A 4 -71.21 47.57 -34.23
C SER A 4 -70.50 48.41 -33.18
N LYS A 5 -69.47 47.85 -32.50
CA LYS A 5 -68.40 48.59 -31.81
C LYS A 5 -67.09 47.83 -31.97
N GLY A 6 -66.06 48.55 -32.38
CA GLY A 6 -64.76 48.04 -32.85
C GLY A 6 -63.81 47.49 -31.78
N PRO A 7 -62.64 46.96 -32.19
CA PRO A 7 -61.73 46.23 -31.32
C PRO A 7 -60.82 47.13 -30.48
N ALA A 8 -60.51 46.62 -29.29
CA ALA A 8 -59.67 47.21 -28.26
C ALA A 8 -58.17 47.14 -28.60
N ARG A 9 -57.44 48.16 -28.14
CA ARG A 9 -55.97 48.24 -28.09
C ARG A 9 -55.36 47.04 -27.36
N GLY A 10 -54.49 46.30 -28.05
CA GLY A 10 -53.61 45.29 -27.44
C GLY A 10 -52.43 45.94 -26.72
N TYR A 11 -52.28 45.64 -25.44
CA TYR A 11 -51.10 45.93 -24.62
C TYR A 11 -50.04 44.84 -24.83
N ASN A 12 -48.85 45.21 -25.29
CA ASN A 12 -47.67 44.33 -25.37
C ASN A 12 -46.71 44.71 -24.24
N HIS A 13 -46.81 44.10 -23.05
CA HIS A 13 -45.87 44.36 -21.94
C HIS A 13 -45.54 43.15 -21.04
N ASP A 14 -45.70 41.90 -21.49
CA ASP A 14 -45.54 40.73 -20.60
C ASP A 14 -44.44 39.71 -20.95
N MET A 15 -43.58 39.95 -21.95
CA MET A 15 -42.53 38.97 -22.29
C MET A 15 -41.15 39.22 -21.65
N HIS A 16 -40.86 40.45 -21.17
CA HIS A 16 -39.54 40.75 -20.61
C HIS A 16 -39.41 40.38 -19.13
N VAL A 17 -40.48 40.47 -18.34
CA VAL A 17 -40.45 40.24 -16.89
C VAL A 17 -40.28 38.75 -16.55
N TRP A 18 -40.86 37.85 -17.33
CA TRP A 18 -40.73 36.40 -17.13
C TRP A 18 -39.33 35.86 -17.47
N SER A 19 -38.66 36.43 -18.47
CA SER A 19 -37.29 36.01 -18.83
C SER A 19 -36.23 36.39 -17.79
N LEU A 20 -36.46 37.47 -17.03
CA LEU A 20 -35.56 37.90 -15.96
C LEU A 20 -35.71 37.02 -14.71
N PHE A 21 -36.94 36.64 -14.35
CA PHE A 21 -37.20 35.71 -13.24
C PHE A 21 -36.64 34.30 -13.48
N LEU A 22 -36.76 33.77 -14.71
CA LEU A 22 -36.18 32.47 -15.08
C LEU A 22 -34.64 32.47 -15.08
N ARG A 23 -34.00 33.59 -15.45
CA ARG A 23 -32.54 33.73 -15.39
C ARG A 23 -32.00 33.88 -13.96
N CYS A 24 -32.73 34.58 -13.08
CA CYS A 24 -32.36 34.68 -11.66
C CYS A 24 -32.56 33.36 -10.89
N ALA A 25 -33.62 32.59 -11.21
CA ALA A 25 -33.84 31.27 -10.61
C ALA A 25 -32.79 30.24 -11.03
N ALA A 26 -32.34 30.26 -12.29
CA ALA A 26 -31.25 29.40 -12.77
C ALA A 26 -29.89 29.78 -12.17
N LEU A 27 -29.64 31.07 -11.90
CA LEU A 27 -28.40 31.53 -11.25
C LEU A 27 -28.37 31.19 -9.75
N PHE A 28 -29.54 31.16 -9.08
CA PHE A 28 -29.64 30.71 -7.69
C PHE A 28 -29.54 29.19 -7.54
N LEU A 29 -30.06 28.40 -8.48
CA LEU A 29 -29.92 26.93 -8.45
C LEU A 29 -28.49 26.47 -8.81
N ALA A 30 -27.75 27.24 -9.62
CA ALA A 30 -26.35 26.94 -9.96
C ALA A 30 -25.36 27.24 -8.81
N LEU A 31 -25.72 28.10 -7.85
CA LEU A 31 -24.88 28.38 -6.67
C LEU A 31 -25.11 27.42 -5.49
N ALA A 32 -26.19 26.64 -5.50
CA ALA A 32 -26.53 25.72 -4.40
C ALA A 32 -25.93 24.30 -4.56
N ALA A 33 -25.32 23.98 -5.71
CA ALA A 33 -24.84 22.64 -6.04
C ALA A 33 -23.31 22.53 -6.26
N ALA A 34 -22.53 23.55 -5.90
CA ALA A 34 -21.11 23.34 -5.67
C ALA A 34 -20.99 22.62 -4.32
N PRO A 35 -20.49 21.37 -4.25
CA PRO A 35 -20.02 20.86 -2.96
C PRO A 35 -19.06 21.92 -2.46
N HIS A 36 -19.33 22.47 -1.28
CA HIS A 36 -18.33 23.29 -0.60
C HIS A 36 -17.16 22.34 -0.38
N ALA A 37 -16.20 22.35 -1.31
CA ALA A 37 -14.89 21.80 -1.12
C ALA A 37 -14.33 22.62 0.03
N ARG A 38 -14.65 22.19 1.25
CA ARG A 38 -14.11 22.77 2.47
C ARG A 38 -12.62 22.66 2.25
N ALA A 39 -11.97 23.81 2.00
CA ALA A 39 -10.54 23.85 1.80
C ALA A 39 -9.93 23.04 2.92
N ALA A 40 -9.36 21.88 2.59
CA ALA A 40 -8.83 20.98 3.59
C ALA A 40 -7.82 21.80 4.38
N VAL A 41 -7.97 21.84 5.71
CA VAL A 41 -6.95 22.47 6.55
C VAL A 41 -5.63 21.84 6.14
N PRO A 42 -4.61 22.62 5.74
CA PRO A 42 -3.35 22.09 5.28
C PRO A 42 -2.83 21.13 6.34
N MET A 43 -2.75 19.85 5.99
CA MET A 43 -2.28 18.85 6.92
C MET A 43 -0.78 19.05 7.14
N ASP A 44 -0.40 19.03 8.41
CA ASP A 44 1.00 19.06 8.82
C ASP A 44 1.74 17.80 8.36
N GLU A 45 3.02 17.94 8.03
CA GLU A 45 3.86 16.84 7.58
C GLU A 45 3.96 15.73 8.62
N ARG A 46 4.07 16.06 9.91
CA ARG A 46 4.12 15.06 10.98
C ARG A 46 2.81 14.29 11.10
N GLN A 47 1.69 14.94 10.87
CA GLN A 47 0.39 14.28 10.84
C GLN A 47 0.26 13.30 9.65
N ALA A 48 0.76 13.69 8.47
CA ALA A 48 0.79 12.81 7.31
C ALA A 48 1.72 11.60 7.54
N LEU A 49 2.90 11.82 8.12
CA LEU A 49 3.83 10.77 8.52
C LEU A 49 3.21 9.82 9.54
N HIS A 50 2.51 10.36 10.55
CA HIS A 50 1.79 9.57 11.53
C HIS A 50 0.72 8.69 10.87
N LEU A 51 -0.09 9.22 9.94
CA LEU A 51 -1.08 8.42 9.21
C LEU A 51 -0.45 7.29 8.41
N LEU A 52 0.59 7.58 7.62
CA LEU A 52 1.30 6.58 6.80
C LEU A 52 1.97 5.51 7.67
N SER A 53 2.46 5.90 8.84
CA SER A 53 3.09 5.01 9.81
C SER A 53 2.09 4.17 10.59
N ARG A 54 0.92 4.70 10.99
CA ARG A 54 -0.05 3.96 11.80
C ARG A 54 -1.01 3.12 10.97
N LEU A 55 -1.40 3.59 9.78
CA LEU A 55 -2.28 2.87 8.86
C LEU A 55 -1.50 1.99 7.87
N GLY A 56 -0.17 1.95 7.97
CA GLY A 56 0.67 1.20 7.05
C GLY A 56 2.06 0.95 7.61
N TYR A 57 3.00 0.72 6.71
CA TYR A 57 4.41 0.48 7.01
C TYR A 57 5.27 1.71 6.68
N GLY A 58 4.73 2.91 6.87
CA GLY A 58 5.46 4.16 6.64
C GLY A 58 5.44 4.65 5.18
N PRO A 59 6.03 5.84 4.93
CA PRO A 59 5.92 6.53 3.66
C PRO A 59 6.85 5.95 2.60
N ALA A 60 6.33 5.77 1.38
CA ALA A 60 7.14 5.75 0.17
C ALA A 60 7.36 7.19 -0.38
N PRO A 61 8.35 7.41 -1.27
CA PRO A 61 8.58 8.72 -1.88
C PRO A 61 7.30 9.34 -2.48
N GLY A 62 7.04 10.59 -2.15
CA GLY A 62 5.85 11.34 -2.60
C GLY A 62 4.57 11.09 -1.81
N GLU A 63 4.46 10.03 -1.00
CA GLU A 63 3.22 9.72 -0.27
C GLU A 63 2.87 10.78 0.78
N VAL A 64 3.88 11.35 1.45
CA VAL A 64 3.68 12.43 2.44
C VAL A 64 3.00 13.63 1.77
N ALA A 65 3.51 14.07 0.62
CA ALA A 65 2.92 15.18 -0.13
C ALA A 65 1.49 14.84 -0.59
N ARG A 66 1.26 13.61 -1.07
CA ARG A 66 -0.07 13.12 -1.49
C ARG A 66 -1.08 13.15 -0.34
N VAL A 67 -0.71 12.62 0.83
CA VAL A 67 -1.60 12.59 2.01
C VAL A 67 -1.87 13.98 2.54
N ARG A 68 -0.88 14.88 2.49
CA ARG A 68 -1.08 16.29 2.86
C ARG A 68 -2.06 17.00 1.94
N ALA A 69 -2.01 16.70 0.65
CA ALA A 69 -2.91 17.28 -0.35
C ALA A 69 -4.35 16.74 -0.25
N THR A 70 -4.54 15.46 0.09
CA THR A 70 -5.88 14.86 0.22
C THR A 70 -6.52 15.12 1.58
N GLY A 71 -5.73 15.22 2.65
CA GLY A 71 -6.22 15.40 4.02
C GLY A 71 -6.63 14.10 4.72
N ALA A 72 -6.81 14.16 6.05
CA ALA A 72 -6.90 12.97 6.90
C ALA A 72 -8.11 12.11 6.60
N HIS A 73 -9.29 12.74 6.50
CA HIS A 73 -10.55 12.04 6.27
C HIS A 73 -10.54 11.31 4.92
N ALA A 74 -10.19 12.02 3.84
CA ALA A 74 -10.15 11.44 2.50
C ALA A 74 -9.10 10.32 2.39
N TRP A 75 -7.93 10.49 3.02
CA TRP A 75 -6.93 9.43 3.09
C TRP A 75 -7.45 8.21 3.84
N VAL A 76 -8.05 8.37 5.02
CA VAL A 76 -8.65 7.26 5.78
C VAL A 76 -9.73 6.56 4.96
N ASP A 77 -10.63 7.30 4.32
CA ASP A 77 -11.68 6.72 3.48
C ASP A 77 -11.10 5.90 2.32
N SER A 78 -10.03 6.37 1.69
CA SER A 78 -9.33 5.63 0.63
C SER A 78 -8.73 4.31 1.12
N GLN A 79 -8.29 4.25 2.38
CA GLN A 79 -7.73 3.05 2.99
C GLN A 79 -8.81 2.09 3.49
N LEU A 80 -9.99 2.61 3.86
CA LEU A 80 -11.14 1.78 4.21
C LEU A 80 -11.75 1.15 2.96
N ALA A 81 -11.79 1.85 1.82
CA ALA A 81 -12.25 1.31 0.54
C ALA A 81 -11.09 1.21 -0.47
N PRO A 82 -10.11 0.32 -0.25
CA PRO A 82 -8.91 0.29 -1.06
C PRO A 82 -9.19 -0.21 -2.48
N PRO A 83 -8.45 0.28 -3.49
CA PRO A 83 -8.54 -0.22 -4.86
C PRO A 83 -8.16 -1.72 -4.91
N PRO A 84 -8.50 -2.43 -6.00
CA PRO A 84 -7.97 -3.78 -6.21
C PRO A 84 -6.44 -3.77 -6.22
N LEU A 85 -5.83 -4.91 -5.90
CA LEU A 85 -4.38 -5.06 -6.00
C LEU A 85 -3.92 -4.78 -7.44
N PRO A 86 -2.79 -4.07 -7.61
CA PRO A 86 -2.19 -3.90 -8.93
C PRO A 86 -1.97 -5.27 -9.61
N PRO A 87 -2.22 -5.40 -10.93
CA PRO A 87 -2.12 -6.69 -11.63
C PRO A 87 -0.77 -7.38 -11.47
N TYR A 88 0.33 -6.61 -11.50
CA TYR A 88 1.69 -7.13 -11.32
C TYR A 88 1.86 -7.77 -9.93
N LEU A 89 1.34 -7.13 -8.88
CA LEU A 89 1.44 -7.60 -7.51
C LEU A 89 0.57 -8.83 -7.29
N ALA A 90 -0.66 -8.82 -7.83
CA ALA A 90 -1.55 -9.98 -7.79
C ALA A 90 -0.94 -11.20 -8.51
N MET A 91 -0.25 -10.99 -9.62
CA MET A 91 0.48 -12.05 -10.33
C MET A 91 1.64 -12.59 -9.49
N ARG A 92 2.46 -11.69 -8.92
CA ARG A 92 3.60 -12.11 -8.09
C ARG A 92 3.19 -12.90 -6.85
N LEU A 93 2.07 -12.54 -6.23
CA LEU A 93 1.52 -13.30 -5.09
C LEU A 93 1.09 -14.72 -5.48
N ARG A 94 0.49 -14.90 -6.67
CA ARG A 94 0.18 -16.24 -7.19
C ARG A 94 1.45 -17.05 -7.42
N GLU A 95 2.46 -16.44 -8.03
CA GLU A 95 3.74 -17.11 -8.27
C GLU A 95 4.45 -17.52 -6.97
N LEU A 96 4.34 -16.73 -5.90
CA LEU A 96 4.85 -17.11 -4.57
C LEU A 96 4.08 -18.29 -3.98
N ALA A 97 2.75 -18.31 -4.12
CA ALA A 97 1.91 -19.40 -3.66
C ALA A 97 2.21 -20.71 -4.42
N ASP A 98 2.29 -20.66 -5.75
CA ASP A 98 2.59 -21.82 -6.60
C ASP A 98 4.01 -22.38 -6.31
N ALA A 99 4.97 -21.49 -6.07
CA ALA A 99 6.34 -21.86 -5.72
C ALA A 99 6.49 -22.38 -4.27
N HIS A 100 5.42 -22.37 -3.46
CA HIS A 100 5.47 -22.71 -2.03
C HIS A 100 6.57 -21.91 -1.31
N ALA A 101 6.63 -20.60 -1.58
CA ALA A 101 7.62 -19.72 -1.00
C ALA A 101 7.62 -19.80 0.54
N PRO A 102 8.78 -19.54 1.20
CA PRO A 102 8.86 -19.50 2.64
C PRO A 102 7.76 -18.63 3.28
N PRO A 103 7.22 -19.04 4.45
CA PRO A 103 6.19 -18.28 5.13
C PRO A 103 6.60 -16.83 5.37
N GLY A 104 5.64 -15.92 5.21
CA GLY A 104 5.84 -14.49 5.41
C GLY A 104 6.39 -13.70 4.20
N GLU A 105 6.88 -14.35 3.13
CA GLU A 105 7.31 -13.60 1.93
C GLU A 105 6.16 -12.82 1.28
N ALA A 106 5.00 -13.46 1.10
CA ALA A 106 3.81 -12.79 0.56
C ALA A 106 3.41 -11.59 1.45
N VAL A 107 3.51 -11.75 2.78
CA VAL A 107 3.18 -10.72 3.76
C VAL A 107 4.14 -9.54 3.66
N LEU A 108 5.45 -9.80 3.52
CA LEU A 108 6.47 -8.77 3.36
C LEU A 108 6.31 -8.02 2.04
N LEU A 109 6.04 -8.74 0.95
CA LEU A 109 5.78 -8.14 -0.36
C LEU A 109 4.55 -7.22 -0.32
N LEU A 110 3.46 -7.64 0.31
CA LEU A 110 2.27 -6.82 0.50
C LEU A 110 2.55 -5.60 1.38
N ALA A 111 3.24 -5.78 2.51
CA ALA A 111 3.61 -4.68 3.39
C ALA A 111 4.39 -3.60 2.64
N ILE A 112 5.29 -4.00 1.74
CA ILE A 112 6.12 -3.08 0.94
C ILE A 112 5.35 -2.47 -0.24
N ALA A 113 4.71 -3.29 -1.08
CA ALA A 113 4.24 -2.87 -2.39
C ALA A 113 2.71 -2.64 -2.49
N SER A 114 1.92 -3.11 -1.52
CA SER A 114 0.45 -2.99 -1.58
C SER A 114 0.01 -1.55 -1.33
N PRO A 115 -0.92 -0.99 -2.13
CA PRO A 115 -1.59 0.28 -1.79
C PRO A 115 -2.63 0.10 -0.67
N ARG A 116 -2.94 -1.15 -0.28
CA ARG A 116 -3.96 -1.52 0.70
C ARG A 116 -3.36 -1.61 2.11
N GLN A 117 -2.55 -0.63 2.49
CA GLN A 117 -1.70 -0.69 3.69
C GLN A 117 -2.48 -0.97 4.98
N LEU A 118 -3.66 -0.35 5.14
CA LEU A 118 -4.49 -0.58 6.32
C LEU A 118 -5.05 -2.01 6.36
N GLU A 119 -5.37 -2.61 5.21
CA GLU A 119 -5.82 -4.00 5.12
C GLU A 119 -4.74 -4.95 5.65
N GLU A 120 -3.48 -4.73 5.29
CA GLU A 120 -2.36 -5.58 5.73
C GLU A 120 -2.05 -5.42 7.23
N VAL A 121 -2.14 -4.19 7.75
CA VAL A 121 -2.01 -3.93 9.20
C VAL A 121 -3.12 -4.64 9.97
N LEU A 122 -4.36 -4.56 9.50
CA LEU A 122 -5.51 -5.19 10.15
C LEU A 122 -5.47 -6.71 10.03
N ALA A 123 -5.07 -7.26 8.89
CA ALA A 123 -4.95 -8.71 8.72
C ALA A 123 -3.95 -9.31 9.74
N ASN A 124 -2.81 -8.64 9.94
CA ASN A 124 -1.84 -9.04 10.97
C ASN A 124 -2.36 -8.84 12.40
N PHE A 125 -3.07 -7.75 12.68
CA PHE A 125 -3.70 -7.53 13.98
C PHE A 125 -4.72 -8.62 14.31
N TRP A 126 -5.63 -8.92 13.39
CA TRP A 126 -6.69 -9.90 13.58
C TRP A 126 -6.17 -11.33 13.64
N LEU A 127 -5.15 -11.66 12.85
CA LEU A 127 -4.41 -12.92 12.98
C LEU A 127 -3.98 -13.11 14.44
N GLY A 128 -3.23 -12.16 15.01
CA GLY A 128 -2.73 -12.27 16.38
C GLY A 128 -3.85 -12.28 17.44
N TRP A 129 -4.94 -11.54 17.20
CA TRP A 129 -6.11 -11.57 18.07
C TRP A 129 -6.76 -12.95 18.13
N PHE A 130 -7.05 -13.57 16.97
CA PHE A 130 -7.75 -14.85 16.93
C PHE A 130 -6.85 -16.05 17.24
N SER A 131 -5.56 -15.98 16.90
CA SER A 131 -4.60 -17.07 17.18
C SER A 131 -3.97 -16.99 18.57
N ALA A 132 -4.39 -16.04 19.41
CA ALA A 132 -3.83 -15.87 20.75
C ALA A 132 -3.89 -17.17 21.56
N GLY A 133 -2.72 -17.73 21.91
CA GLY A 133 -2.60 -18.99 22.65
C GLY A 133 -2.98 -20.24 21.85
N GLN A 134 -3.04 -20.17 20.52
CA GLN A 134 -3.42 -21.27 19.63
C GLN A 134 -2.38 -21.42 18.50
N ALA A 135 -1.91 -22.64 18.27
CA ALA A 135 -1.06 -22.94 17.12
C ALA A 135 -1.89 -22.89 15.83
N VAL A 136 -1.41 -22.16 14.84
CA VAL A 136 -2.08 -21.97 13.55
C VAL A 136 -1.06 -21.93 12.43
N ASP A 137 -1.49 -22.30 11.23
CA ASP A 137 -0.84 -21.81 10.02
C ASP A 137 -1.18 -20.31 9.89
N ALA A 138 -0.18 -19.48 10.18
CA ALA A 138 -0.35 -18.03 10.23
C ALA A 138 -0.67 -17.43 8.85
N ASP A 139 -0.12 -18.01 7.77
CA ASP A 139 -0.31 -17.50 6.42
C ASP A 139 -1.68 -17.90 5.89
N ALA A 140 -2.07 -19.16 6.05
CA ALA A 140 -3.40 -19.62 5.66
C ALA A 140 -4.53 -18.91 6.43
N LEU A 141 -4.33 -18.63 7.72
CA LEU A 141 -5.30 -17.87 8.51
C LEU A 141 -5.34 -16.41 8.10
N ARG A 142 -4.19 -15.76 7.85
CA ARG A 142 -4.16 -14.37 7.40
C ARG A 142 -4.85 -14.20 6.05
N ASP A 143 -4.56 -15.07 5.09
CA ASP A 143 -5.17 -15.03 3.75
C ASP A 143 -6.69 -15.17 3.79
N ALA A 144 -7.18 -15.92 4.78
CA ALA A 144 -8.60 -16.04 5.03
C ALA A 144 -9.24 -14.84 5.71
N LEU A 145 -8.53 -14.19 6.63
CA LEU A 145 -9.05 -13.03 7.35
C LEU A 145 -9.00 -11.77 6.49
N ARG A 146 -7.94 -11.62 5.66
CA ARG A 146 -7.64 -10.39 4.91
C ARG A 146 -8.83 -9.84 4.11
N PRO A 147 -9.59 -10.64 3.32
CA PRO A 147 -10.73 -10.12 2.57
C PRO A 147 -11.86 -9.55 3.45
N HIS A 148 -11.91 -9.95 4.73
CA HIS A 148 -13.00 -9.69 5.66
C HIS A 148 -12.65 -8.68 6.76
N VAL A 149 -11.43 -8.12 6.78
CA VAL A 149 -10.99 -7.22 7.86
C VAL A 149 -11.79 -5.92 7.97
N PHE A 150 -12.52 -5.58 6.91
CA PHE A 150 -13.40 -4.42 6.83
C PHE A 150 -14.89 -4.77 6.88
N ASP A 151 -15.25 -6.05 7.01
CA ASP A 151 -16.65 -6.48 7.10
C ASP A 151 -17.16 -6.32 8.54
N ARG A 152 -18.27 -6.97 8.90
CA ARG A 152 -18.69 -7.00 10.30
C ARG A 152 -17.77 -7.93 11.09
N TYR A 153 -17.57 -7.62 12.37
CA TYR A 153 -16.78 -8.47 13.27
C TYR A 153 -17.27 -9.92 13.28
N GLN A 154 -18.58 -10.15 13.20
CA GLN A 154 -19.15 -11.50 13.22
C GLN A 154 -18.74 -12.32 12.00
N ASP A 155 -18.69 -11.72 10.82
CA ASP A 155 -18.25 -12.36 9.59
C ASP A 155 -16.77 -12.73 9.67
N LEU A 156 -15.95 -11.77 10.12
CA LEU A 156 -14.52 -11.96 10.36
C LEU A 156 -14.24 -13.06 11.41
N ALA A 157 -14.95 -13.04 12.53
CA ALA A 157 -14.86 -14.06 13.56
C ALA A 157 -15.38 -15.42 13.07
N GLY A 158 -16.34 -15.43 12.14
CA GLY A 158 -16.79 -16.62 11.43
C GLY A 158 -15.66 -17.30 10.65
N GLN A 159 -14.80 -16.53 9.99
CA GLN A 159 -13.63 -17.07 9.27
C GLN A 159 -12.62 -17.76 10.20
N ALA A 160 -12.41 -17.22 11.40
CA ALA A 160 -11.57 -17.84 12.42
C ALA A 160 -12.20 -19.13 12.95
N ARG A 161 -13.51 -19.11 13.27
CA ARG A 161 -14.24 -20.29 13.74
C ARG A 161 -14.28 -21.42 12.71
N ALA A 162 -14.46 -21.10 11.43
CA ALA A 162 -14.45 -22.07 10.33
C ALA A 162 -13.11 -22.82 10.23
N ARG A 163 -12.03 -22.29 10.83
CA ARG A 163 -10.71 -22.90 10.93
C ARG A 163 -10.45 -23.57 12.28
N GLY A 164 -11.49 -23.80 13.08
CA GLY A 164 -11.42 -24.49 14.36
C GLY A 164 -10.90 -23.62 15.52
N LEU A 165 -10.78 -22.30 15.35
CA LEU A 165 -10.30 -21.44 16.42
C LEU A 165 -11.37 -21.15 17.46
N ARG A 166 -10.96 -21.21 18.72
CA ARG A 166 -11.74 -20.68 19.84
C ARG A 166 -11.57 -19.17 19.88
N LEU A 167 -12.68 -18.44 19.97
CA LEU A 167 -12.61 -16.98 20.05
C LEU A 167 -12.05 -16.53 21.41
N PRO A 168 -11.28 -15.43 21.45
CA PRO A 168 -10.77 -14.87 22.70
C PRO A 168 -11.88 -14.54 23.72
N VAL A 169 -11.54 -14.70 25.00
CA VAL A 169 -12.44 -14.38 26.12
C VAL A 169 -12.78 -12.87 26.15
N GLY A 170 -13.99 -12.54 26.59
CA GLY A 170 -14.47 -11.16 26.69
C GLY A 170 -15.21 -10.63 25.45
N GLY A 171 -15.32 -11.43 24.39
CA GLY A 171 -16.23 -11.19 23.26
C GLY A 171 -15.89 -9.97 22.40
N GLU A 172 -16.89 -9.46 21.68
CA GLU A 172 -16.73 -8.41 20.66
C GLU A 172 -16.21 -7.09 21.25
N HIS A 173 -16.71 -6.66 22.41
CA HIS A 173 -16.23 -5.41 23.03
C HIS A 173 -14.80 -5.51 23.55
N ALA A 174 -14.30 -6.72 23.85
CA ALA A 174 -12.86 -6.91 24.13
C ALA A 174 -12.03 -6.72 22.85
N ALA A 175 -12.50 -7.24 21.72
CA ALA A 175 -11.88 -7.02 20.41
C ALA A 175 -11.85 -5.53 20.04
N LEU A 176 -12.96 -4.80 20.24
CA LEU A 176 -13.03 -3.35 20.04
C LEU A 176 -11.99 -2.59 20.88
N ARG A 177 -11.84 -2.93 22.17
CA ARG A 177 -10.83 -2.31 23.05
C ARG A 177 -9.41 -2.63 22.60
N ALA A 178 -9.16 -3.87 22.15
CA ALA A 178 -7.87 -4.27 21.62
C ALA A 178 -7.54 -3.50 20.32
N LEU A 179 -8.51 -3.34 19.43
CA LEU A 179 -8.37 -2.56 18.20
C LEU A 179 -8.10 -1.08 18.49
N ALA A 180 -8.84 -0.48 19.42
CA ALA A 180 -8.60 0.91 19.83
C ALA A 180 -7.18 1.08 20.43
N ARG A 181 -6.75 0.14 21.29
CA ARG A 181 -5.38 0.12 21.84
C ARG A 181 -4.33 -0.18 20.79
N HIS A 182 -4.67 -0.84 19.68
CA HIS A 182 -3.72 -1.05 18.58
C HIS A 182 -3.36 0.28 17.90
N PHE A 183 -4.32 1.20 17.75
CA PHE A 183 -4.12 2.49 17.07
C PHE A 183 -3.84 3.68 17.98
N VAL A 184 -4.29 3.66 19.23
CA VAL A 184 -4.10 4.75 20.18
C VAL A 184 -3.48 4.20 21.47
N ASP A 185 -2.32 4.72 21.84
CA ASP A 185 -1.71 4.43 23.12
C ASP A 185 -2.53 5.11 24.23
N ALA A 186 -2.96 4.32 25.22
CA ALA A 186 -3.87 4.74 26.29
C ALA A 186 -5.16 5.44 25.78
N PRO A 187 -6.05 4.71 25.08
CA PRO A 187 -7.24 5.31 24.48
C PRO A 187 -8.18 5.91 25.56
N PRO A 188 -8.59 7.18 25.44
CA PRO A 188 -9.42 7.83 26.46
C PRO A 188 -10.75 7.11 26.67
N PRO A 189 -11.30 7.03 27.91
CA PRO A 189 -12.58 6.38 28.16
C PRO A 189 -13.74 6.94 27.31
N ALA A 190 -13.74 8.24 27.03
CA ALA A 190 -14.75 8.89 26.19
C ALA A 190 -14.69 8.42 24.72
N MET A 191 -13.49 8.17 24.20
CA MET A 191 -13.30 7.57 22.88
C MET A 191 -13.86 6.16 22.86
N LEU A 192 -13.51 5.32 23.84
CA LEU A 192 -13.99 3.94 23.91
C LEU A 192 -15.52 3.86 23.99
N ARG A 193 -16.18 4.74 24.76
CA ARG A 193 -17.64 4.83 24.80
C ARG A 193 -18.24 5.24 23.45
N THR A 194 -17.58 6.12 22.72
CA THR A 194 -18.03 6.53 21.38
C THR A 194 -17.90 5.39 20.38
N LEU A 195 -16.76 4.69 20.38
CA LEU A 195 -16.55 3.51 19.53
C LEU A 195 -17.53 2.39 19.86
N ALA A 196 -17.83 2.16 21.15
CA ALA A 196 -18.82 1.16 21.55
C ALA A 196 -20.21 1.48 21.01
N ARG A 197 -20.67 2.74 21.08
CA ARG A 197 -21.95 3.15 20.48
C ARG A 197 -21.97 2.95 18.96
N VAL A 198 -20.88 3.27 18.26
CA VAL A 198 -20.77 3.01 16.81
C VAL A 198 -20.81 1.51 16.52
N TRP A 199 -20.13 0.71 17.33
CA TRP A 199 -20.16 -0.74 17.23
C TRP A 199 -21.58 -1.29 17.38
N ASP A 200 -22.27 -0.93 18.47
CA ASP A 200 -23.61 -1.43 18.77
C ASP A 200 -24.61 -0.99 17.70
N ALA A 201 -24.53 0.26 17.24
CA ALA A 201 -25.42 0.81 16.20
C ALA A 201 -25.19 0.20 14.80
N SER A 202 -23.98 -0.24 14.49
CA SER A 202 -23.63 -0.82 13.18
C SER A 202 -23.60 -2.34 13.15
N GLY A 203 -23.78 -3.00 14.29
CA GLY A 203 -23.59 -4.45 14.40
C GLY A 203 -22.13 -4.87 14.22
N GLY A 204 -21.19 -4.03 14.67
CA GLY A 204 -19.75 -4.30 14.58
C GLY A 204 -19.15 -4.15 13.18
N ASP A 205 -19.69 -3.28 12.33
CA ASP A 205 -19.09 -2.91 11.05
C ASP A 205 -17.73 -2.26 11.25
N GLN A 206 -16.67 -2.95 10.81
CA GLN A 206 -15.29 -2.48 10.97
C GLN A 206 -15.04 -1.17 10.22
N ARG A 207 -15.66 -0.92 9.05
CA ARG A 207 -15.48 0.34 8.32
C ARG A 207 -16.02 1.52 9.12
N ALA A 208 -17.20 1.37 9.71
CA ALA A 208 -17.80 2.42 10.54
C ALA A 208 -16.94 2.72 11.78
N VAL A 209 -16.49 1.67 12.47
CA VAL A 209 -15.67 1.77 13.69
C VAL A 209 -14.30 2.36 13.39
N LEU A 210 -13.60 1.87 12.36
CA LEU A 210 -12.28 2.34 11.98
C LEU A 210 -12.32 3.79 11.47
N ARG A 211 -13.35 4.18 10.71
CA ARG A 211 -13.53 5.58 10.30
C ARG A 211 -13.62 6.50 11.52
N GLN A 212 -14.41 6.14 12.53
CA GLN A 212 -14.54 6.91 13.76
C GLN A 212 -13.23 6.95 14.58
N LEU A 213 -12.50 5.83 14.63
CA LEU A 213 -11.22 5.71 15.35
C LEU A 213 -10.12 6.54 14.69
N LEU A 214 -9.87 6.31 13.40
CA LEU A 214 -8.72 6.83 12.64
C LEU A 214 -8.86 8.30 12.23
N THR A 215 -10.04 8.90 12.45
CA THR A 215 -10.26 10.35 12.25
C THR A 215 -10.50 11.11 13.56
N SER A 216 -10.40 10.42 14.70
CA SER A 216 -10.62 11.03 16.01
C SER A 216 -9.49 11.97 16.42
N ARG A 217 -9.81 12.95 17.27
CA ARG A 217 -8.81 13.85 17.88
C ARG A 217 -7.78 13.10 18.73
N ALA A 218 -8.19 12.03 19.41
CA ALA A 218 -7.29 11.25 20.26
C ALA A 218 -6.24 10.50 19.45
N PHE A 219 -6.64 9.95 18.29
CA PHE A 219 -5.71 9.30 17.37
C PHE A 219 -4.76 10.31 16.71
N LEU A 220 -5.29 11.42 16.20
CA LEU A 220 -4.50 12.44 15.51
C LEU A 220 -3.66 13.34 16.45
N ALA A 221 -3.70 13.10 17.77
CA ALA A 221 -3.01 13.93 18.74
C ALA A 221 -1.48 13.81 18.61
N PRO A 222 -0.71 14.91 18.79
CA PRO A 222 0.75 14.86 18.73
C PRO A 222 1.41 13.86 19.69
N ALA A 223 0.77 13.54 20.81
CA ALA A 223 1.23 12.53 21.76
C ALA A 223 1.30 11.10 21.16
N GLN A 224 0.61 10.85 20.06
CA GLN A 224 0.61 9.57 19.34
C GLN A 224 1.69 9.51 18.24
N TRP A 225 2.39 10.60 17.95
CA TRP A 225 3.41 10.62 16.92
C TRP A 225 4.67 9.92 17.41
N ASN A 226 5.17 8.96 16.62
CA ASN A 226 6.35 8.15 16.95
C ASN A 226 6.26 7.51 18.34
N SER A 227 5.06 7.20 18.84
CA SER A 227 4.89 6.71 20.20
C SER A 227 5.42 5.29 20.37
N ARG A 228 5.46 4.50 19.28
CA ARG A 228 5.92 3.10 19.28
C ARG A 228 7.27 2.90 18.63
N ARG A 229 7.95 1.81 18.98
CA ARG A 229 9.19 1.36 18.30
C ARG A 229 8.84 0.34 17.23
N LYS A 230 9.49 0.43 16.07
CA LYS A 230 9.36 -0.56 15.00
C LYS A 230 10.02 -1.88 15.43
N ASP A 231 9.26 -2.96 15.32
CA ASP A 231 9.83 -4.31 15.30
C ASP A 231 10.61 -4.54 14.00
N ASP A 232 11.25 -5.69 13.87
CA ASP A 232 12.16 -5.98 12.75
C ASP A 232 11.40 -6.06 11.42
N PHE A 233 10.23 -6.69 11.41
CA PHE A 233 9.34 -6.75 10.23
C PHE A 233 8.99 -5.34 9.75
N ARG A 234 8.49 -4.49 10.65
CA ARG A 234 8.08 -3.13 10.32
C ARG A 234 9.27 -2.26 9.94
N PHE A 235 10.43 -2.45 10.58
CA PHE A 235 11.66 -1.74 10.21
C PHE A 235 12.06 -2.05 8.77
N VAL A 236 12.18 -3.34 8.42
CA VAL A 236 12.53 -3.78 7.06
C VAL A 236 11.51 -3.28 6.05
N ALA A 237 10.22 -3.50 6.27
CA ALA A 237 9.17 -3.05 5.35
C ALA A 237 9.19 -1.52 5.17
N SER A 238 9.35 -0.76 6.25
CA SER A 238 9.38 0.70 6.19
C SER A 238 10.61 1.22 5.46
N ALA A 239 11.76 0.57 5.65
CA ALA A 239 13.03 1.02 5.06
C ALA A 239 13.01 0.83 3.54
N VAL A 240 12.52 -0.32 3.09
CA VAL A 240 12.38 -0.62 1.66
C VAL A 240 11.30 0.25 1.01
N ARG A 241 10.23 0.59 1.71
CA ARG A 241 9.26 1.58 1.22
C ARG A 241 9.89 2.96 1.07
N ALA A 242 10.62 3.41 2.09
CA ALA A 242 11.25 4.73 2.11
C ALA A 242 12.31 4.89 1.01
N SER A 243 12.98 3.81 0.61
CA SER A 243 13.97 3.84 -0.47
C SER A 243 13.35 4.04 -1.85
N GLY A 244 12.05 3.75 -2.02
CA GLY A 244 11.35 3.86 -3.29
C GLY A 244 11.74 2.83 -4.34
N VAL A 245 12.53 1.82 -3.96
CA VAL A 245 12.95 0.74 -4.86
C VAL A 245 11.74 -0.10 -5.27
N TRP A 246 11.73 -0.56 -6.52
CA TRP A 246 10.68 -1.44 -7.00
C TRP A 246 10.93 -2.87 -6.50
N VAL A 247 9.92 -3.48 -5.90
CA VAL A 247 10.03 -4.79 -5.25
C VAL A 247 9.10 -5.80 -5.89
N GLU A 248 9.71 -6.82 -6.49
CA GLU A 248 9.07 -8.04 -7.00
C GLU A 248 9.51 -9.27 -6.21
N TYR A 249 10.71 -9.23 -5.61
CA TYR A 249 11.28 -10.36 -4.90
C TYR A 249 11.75 -9.94 -3.50
N VAL A 250 11.38 -10.72 -2.48
CA VAL A 250 11.60 -10.38 -1.07
C VAL A 250 12.40 -11.42 -0.29
N ALA A 251 12.75 -12.57 -0.89
CA ALA A 251 13.54 -13.58 -0.20
C ALA A 251 14.87 -13.03 0.39
N PRO A 252 15.62 -12.12 -0.28
CA PRO A 252 16.82 -11.51 0.30
C PRO A 252 16.55 -10.70 1.58
N LEU A 253 15.34 -10.18 1.74
CA LEU A 253 14.91 -9.44 2.92
C LEU A 253 14.47 -10.40 4.04
N GLY A 254 13.88 -11.54 3.67
CA GLY A 254 13.43 -12.57 4.61
C GLY A 254 14.56 -13.10 5.50
N GLU A 255 15.80 -13.07 5.02
CA GLU A 255 16.97 -13.46 5.82
C GLU A 255 17.10 -12.68 7.12
N TYR A 256 16.80 -11.38 7.08
CA TYR A 256 16.87 -10.48 8.24
C TYR A 256 15.71 -10.66 9.22
N LEU A 257 14.64 -11.34 8.80
CA LEU A 257 13.46 -11.59 9.63
C LEU A 257 13.49 -12.96 10.31
N ARG A 258 14.48 -13.81 9.97
CA ARG A 258 14.66 -15.12 10.60
C ARG A 258 15.22 -15.04 12.01
N GLN A 259 15.90 -13.94 12.35
CA GLN A 259 16.49 -13.72 13.67
C GLN A 259 16.21 -12.28 14.13
N PRO A 260 16.12 -12.03 15.44
CA PRO A 260 15.97 -10.67 15.97
C PRO A 260 17.13 -9.77 15.51
N MET A 261 16.81 -8.57 15.05
CA MET A 261 17.80 -7.60 14.57
C MET A 261 18.21 -6.65 15.70
N GLY A 262 19.46 -6.75 16.14
CA GLY A 262 20.09 -5.75 17.00
C GLY A 262 20.44 -4.47 16.23
N ARG A 263 21.12 -3.55 16.92
CA ARG A 263 21.55 -2.27 16.32
C ARG A 263 22.51 -2.50 15.15
N GLY A 264 23.44 -3.46 15.27
CA GLY A 264 24.42 -3.76 14.24
C GLY A 264 23.79 -4.36 12.99
N GLU A 265 22.83 -5.29 13.16
CA GLU A 265 22.12 -5.92 12.05
C GLU A 265 21.24 -4.92 11.30
N ARG A 266 20.58 -4.00 12.03
CA ARG A 266 19.83 -2.88 11.43
C ARG A 266 20.75 -1.95 10.65
N GLU A 267 21.92 -1.64 11.18
CA GLU A 267 22.92 -0.79 10.51
C GLU A 267 23.44 -1.46 9.22
N ALA A 268 23.79 -2.75 9.28
CA ALA A 268 24.22 -3.52 8.12
C ALA A 268 23.11 -3.61 7.06
N PHE A 269 21.84 -3.74 7.49
CA PHE A 269 20.70 -3.70 6.58
C PHE A 269 20.57 -2.34 5.87
N VAL A 270 20.72 -1.23 6.61
CA VAL A 270 20.67 0.13 6.04
C VAL A 270 21.74 0.33 4.98
N GLU A 271 22.99 -0.04 5.27
CA GLU A 271 24.10 0.08 4.32
C GLU A 271 23.84 -0.76 3.07
N ARG A 272 23.48 -2.03 3.25
CA ARG A 272 23.18 -2.92 2.11
C ARG A 272 22.02 -2.39 1.26
N LEU A 273 20.97 -1.84 1.88
CA LEU A 273 19.85 -1.26 1.15
C LEU A 273 20.25 0.00 0.39
N ALA A 274 21.00 0.91 1.03
CA ALA A 274 21.44 2.16 0.43
C ALA A 274 22.36 1.91 -0.79
N ASP A 275 23.24 0.91 -0.71
CA ASP A 275 24.13 0.53 -1.80
C ASP A 275 23.46 -0.29 -2.91
N GLY A 276 22.15 -0.58 -2.80
CA GLY A 276 21.46 -1.43 -3.78
C GLY A 276 21.89 -2.90 -3.74
N GLY A 277 22.41 -3.37 -2.61
CA GLY A 277 22.90 -4.75 -2.42
C GLY A 277 21.80 -5.82 -2.31
N PHE A 278 20.55 -5.47 -2.62
CA PHE A 278 19.41 -6.39 -2.67
C PHE A 278 18.86 -6.50 -4.09
N SER A 279 18.71 -7.73 -4.57
CA SER A 279 18.11 -8.02 -5.88
C SER A 279 16.57 -8.03 -5.80
N LEU A 280 15.94 -6.86 -5.80
CA LEU A 280 14.49 -6.72 -5.56
C LEU A 280 13.62 -6.63 -6.84
N GLY A 281 14.15 -6.23 -8.01
CA GLY A 281 13.37 -5.94 -9.25
C GLY A 281 13.49 -6.86 -10.51
N ARG A 282 14.03 -8.11 -10.37
CA ARG A 282 14.23 -9.25 -11.34
C ARG A 282 15.13 -9.07 -12.60
N ALA A 283 16.01 -10.01 -13.06
CA ALA A 283 16.05 -11.52 -12.98
C ALA A 283 17.47 -12.21 -12.96
N PRO A 284 17.61 -13.54 -12.63
CA PRO A 284 17.29 -14.70 -13.53
C PRO A 284 16.66 -15.98 -12.88
N PRO A 285 15.91 -16.85 -13.61
CA PRO A 285 16.10 -18.29 -13.53
C PRO A 285 17.32 -18.69 -14.38
N GLN A 286 18.12 -19.64 -13.88
CA GLN A 286 19.38 -20.10 -14.47
C GLN A 286 19.30 -20.43 -15.98
N PRO A 287 20.42 -20.35 -16.72
CA PRO A 287 20.54 -20.79 -18.11
C PRO A 287 20.48 -22.31 -18.22
N GLN A 288 19.30 -22.90 -18.05
CA GLN A 288 19.05 -24.30 -18.40
C GLN A 288 17.63 -24.46 -18.93
N ARG A 289 17.37 -23.91 -20.12
CA ARG A 289 16.28 -24.38 -20.99
C ARG A 289 16.36 -23.94 -22.45
N TYR A 290 17.55 -23.59 -22.94
CA TYR A 290 17.91 -23.71 -24.35
C TYR A 290 19.42 -23.98 -24.47
N ALA A 291 19.92 -25.01 -23.78
CA ALA A 291 20.96 -25.82 -24.39
C ALA A 291 20.25 -26.66 -25.47
N SER A 292 19.79 -25.97 -26.53
CA SER A 292 19.38 -26.63 -27.76
C SER A 292 20.67 -27.17 -28.35
N SER A 293 20.97 -28.42 -28.04
CA SER A 293 21.30 -29.47 -29.00
C SER A 293 21.53 -28.97 -30.43
N ALA A 294 22.64 -28.27 -30.65
CA ALA A 294 23.38 -28.42 -31.88
C ALA A 294 24.35 -29.58 -31.61
N PRO A 295 24.16 -30.78 -32.20
CA PRO A 295 25.25 -31.75 -32.23
C PRO A 295 26.49 -31.08 -32.85
N PRO A 296 27.71 -31.47 -32.48
CA PRO A 296 28.90 -30.89 -33.11
C PRO A 296 28.76 -31.11 -34.61
N MET A 297 28.68 -30.02 -35.39
CA MET A 297 28.80 -30.12 -36.84
C MET A 297 30.19 -30.66 -37.14
N ARG A 298 30.24 -31.96 -37.38
CA ARG A 298 31.40 -32.64 -37.94
C ARG A 298 31.17 -32.73 -39.44
N ALA A 299 31.78 -31.82 -40.18
CA ALA A 299 32.08 -31.96 -41.60
C ALA A 299 33.01 -30.78 -41.98
N THR A 300 34.14 -30.93 -42.65
CA THR A 300 34.81 -32.08 -43.27
C THR A 300 36.22 -31.59 -43.56
N VAL A 301 37.25 -32.41 -43.34
CA VAL A 301 38.58 -32.13 -43.88
C VAL A 301 38.47 -32.27 -45.39
N THR A 302 38.55 -31.16 -46.11
CA THR A 302 38.96 -31.17 -47.52
C THR A 302 40.49 -31.18 -47.55
N PRO A 303 41.14 -32.24 -48.07
CA PRO A 303 42.56 -32.17 -48.34
C PRO A 303 42.72 -31.38 -49.63
N ASP A 304 42.93 -30.07 -49.50
CA ASP A 304 43.73 -29.21 -50.39
C ASP A 304 43.26 -27.74 -50.25
N ALA A 305 43.92 -26.98 -49.38
CA ALA A 305 43.99 -25.52 -49.44
C ALA A 305 45.09 -25.03 -48.49
N SER A 306 46.18 -24.60 -49.12
CA SER A 306 47.34 -23.84 -48.62
C SER A 306 47.19 -23.06 -47.30
N GLN A 307 48.19 -23.25 -46.43
CA GLN A 307 48.53 -22.35 -45.32
C GLN A 307 48.66 -20.90 -45.82
N GLY A 308 47.85 -19.98 -45.29
CA GLY A 308 47.98 -18.56 -45.58
C GLY A 308 46.96 -17.70 -44.83
N MET A 309 47.47 -16.71 -44.11
CA MET A 309 46.76 -15.61 -43.42
C MET A 309 45.93 -15.95 -42.18
N VAL A 310 46.57 -15.77 -41.02
CA VAL A 310 45.89 -15.37 -39.79
C VAL A 310 45.38 -13.94 -39.98
N SER A 311 44.07 -13.77 -40.17
CA SER A 311 43.43 -12.46 -40.09
C SER A 311 43.63 -11.90 -38.67
N GLN A 312 44.21 -10.71 -38.57
CA GLN A 312 44.26 -9.98 -37.30
C GLN A 312 42.83 -9.69 -36.80
N PRO A 313 42.57 -9.75 -35.49
CA PRO A 313 41.30 -9.24 -34.96
C PRO A 313 41.25 -7.73 -35.21
N GLY A 314 40.31 -7.30 -36.04
CA GLY A 314 39.95 -5.90 -36.21
C GLY A 314 39.47 -5.28 -34.88
N PRO A 315 39.38 -3.95 -34.80
CA PRO A 315 39.03 -3.26 -33.56
C PRO A 315 37.73 -3.83 -33.03
N ALA A 316 37.71 -4.19 -31.73
CA ALA A 316 36.54 -4.71 -31.06
C ALA A 316 35.35 -3.81 -31.39
N LEU A 317 34.48 -4.28 -32.30
CA LEU A 317 33.13 -3.76 -32.44
C LEU A 317 32.56 -3.86 -31.03
N MET A 318 32.37 -2.70 -30.38
CA MET A 318 31.64 -2.62 -29.13
C MET A 318 30.27 -3.22 -29.40
N GLU A 319 30.11 -4.51 -29.11
CA GLU A 319 28.84 -5.20 -29.25
C GLU A 319 27.82 -4.41 -28.42
N ALA A 320 26.76 -3.94 -29.08
CA ALA A 320 25.66 -3.30 -28.39
C ALA A 320 25.22 -4.24 -27.25
N PRO A 321 25.02 -3.73 -26.03
CA PRO A 321 24.72 -4.58 -24.89
C PRO A 321 23.53 -5.47 -25.21
N THR A 322 23.66 -6.77 -24.93
CA THR A 322 22.61 -7.74 -25.25
C THR A 322 21.28 -7.33 -24.57
N PRO A 323 20.12 -7.68 -25.13
CA PRO A 323 18.82 -7.40 -24.49
C PRO A 323 18.75 -7.90 -23.03
N SER A 324 19.45 -8.98 -22.71
CA SER A 324 19.61 -9.49 -21.35
C SER A 324 20.45 -8.57 -20.45
N ALA A 325 21.54 -8.00 -20.96
CA ALA A 325 22.36 -7.03 -20.24
C ALA A 325 21.60 -5.70 -20.01
N ILE A 326 20.82 -5.24 -20.99
CA ILE A 326 19.97 -4.04 -20.85
C ILE A 326 18.85 -4.30 -19.83
N ALA A 327 18.20 -5.47 -19.88
CA ALA A 327 17.16 -5.83 -18.91
C ALA A 327 17.72 -5.95 -17.48
N ARG A 328 18.93 -6.53 -17.33
CA ARG A 328 19.63 -6.61 -16.05
C ARG A 328 20.02 -5.24 -15.52
N ALA A 329 20.64 -4.38 -16.34
CA ALA A 329 20.98 -3.02 -15.94
C ALA A 329 19.73 -2.20 -15.57
N ALA A 330 18.62 -2.38 -16.29
CA ALA A 330 17.36 -1.75 -15.96
C ALA A 330 16.76 -2.29 -14.64
N ALA A 331 16.94 -3.57 -14.33
CA ALA A 331 16.51 -4.17 -13.07
C ALA A 331 17.38 -3.75 -11.87
N GLU A 332 18.69 -3.67 -12.09
CA GLU A 332 19.66 -3.14 -11.12
C GLU A 332 19.34 -1.67 -10.83
N ALA A 333 19.12 -0.85 -11.86
CA ALA A 333 18.70 0.54 -11.70
C ALA A 333 17.36 0.70 -10.94
N ARG A 334 16.43 -0.26 -11.08
CA ARG A 334 15.16 -0.28 -10.31
C ARG A 334 15.32 -0.70 -8.85
N SER A 335 16.46 -1.29 -8.49
CA SER A 335 16.75 -1.81 -7.14
C SER A 335 17.68 -0.90 -6.33
N VAL A 336 18.17 0.18 -6.93
CA VAL A 336 19.02 1.19 -6.27
C VAL A 336 18.16 2.39 -5.84
N PRO A 337 18.26 2.85 -4.58
CA PRO A 337 17.56 4.05 -4.13
C PRO A 337 18.01 5.29 -4.91
N ALA A 338 17.10 6.21 -5.22
CA ALA A 338 17.41 7.42 -5.98
C ALA A 338 18.40 8.36 -5.26
N ASP A 339 18.43 8.34 -3.93
CA ASP A 339 19.33 9.14 -3.08
C ASP A 339 19.81 8.30 -1.88
N PRO A 340 20.90 7.51 -2.04
CA PRO A 340 21.42 6.63 -1.00
C PRO A 340 21.84 7.34 0.29
N GLU A 341 22.48 8.51 0.20
CA GLU A 341 22.97 9.24 1.37
C GLU A 341 21.81 9.80 2.20
N ARG A 342 20.80 10.38 1.54
CA ARG A 342 19.60 10.82 2.24
C ARG A 342 18.86 9.65 2.86
N LEU A 343 18.83 8.50 2.19
CA LEU A 343 18.24 7.28 2.75
C LEU A 343 18.97 6.86 4.03
N ARG A 344 20.31 6.80 4.03
CA ARG A 344 21.09 6.49 5.24
C ARG A 344 20.75 7.41 6.41
N ILE A 345 20.74 8.72 6.16
CA ILE A 345 20.41 9.73 7.18
C ILE A 345 19.00 9.50 7.74
N LEU A 346 18.02 9.26 6.86
CA LEU A 346 16.64 8.97 7.25
C LEU A 346 16.56 7.71 8.11
N LEU A 347 17.10 6.58 7.64
CA LEU A 347 16.94 5.28 8.29
C LEU A 347 17.67 5.19 9.64
N ARG A 348 18.75 5.95 9.83
CA ARG A 348 19.50 6.07 11.10
C ARG A 348 18.83 7.01 12.10
N SER A 349 17.88 7.84 11.68
CA SER A 349 17.23 8.80 12.57
C SER A 349 16.41 8.09 13.66
N ALA A 350 16.40 8.69 14.87
CA ALA A 350 15.59 8.18 15.98
C ALA A 350 14.09 8.17 15.65
N ASP A 351 13.63 9.13 14.85
CA ASP A 351 12.25 9.21 14.37
C ASP A 351 11.91 8.04 13.46
N PHE A 352 12.81 7.64 12.54
CA PHE A 352 12.56 6.49 11.67
C PHE A 352 12.49 5.17 12.44
N GLN A 353 13.16 5.03 13.58
CA GLN A 353 13.07 3.82 14.41
C GLN A 353 11.70 3.68 15.11
N ARG A 354 10.84 4.71 15.01
CA ARG A 354 9.56 4.82 15.70
C ARG A 354 8.41 5.04 14.72
N TYR A 355 7.16 4.81 15.15
CA TYR A 355 5.97 4.93 14.30
C TYR A 355 4.71 5.26 15.09
#